data_AF-A0A819MNW6-F1
#
_entry.id   AF-A0A819MNW6-F1
#
_cell.length_a   1.000
_cell.length_b   1.000
_cell.length_c   1.000
_cell.angle_alpha   90.00
_cell.angle_beta   90.00
_cell.angle_gamma   90.00
#
_symmetry.space_group_name_H-M   'P 1'
#
loop_
_entity.id
_entity.type
_entity.pdbx_description
1 polymer ?
#
loop_
_entity_poly.entity_id
_entity_poly.type
_entity_poly.pdbx_seq_one_letter_code
_entity_poly.pdbx_strand_id
1 'polypeptide(L)'
;LFGCPTVKLNLSSNTNYGLICVRLCMIDEKSSSSILISRGILELTHYKSHEHPQLLNIDEIFNVETILSGICVCIPAGSRLRLALSTSYWPIVWPAPQLSTLTIYFNELSSCTLTLPCLNEKYSTRNDFDLPEICQGIPKNDLRDSSINRFRIFDEISEIITLKINEDCGSTEYPDGLI
;
A
#
# COMPACT_ATOMS: atom_id res chain seq x y z
N LEU A 1 7.28 11.24 11.61
CA LEU A 1 6.35 11.48 10.47
C LEU A 1 4.94 11.51 11.04
N PHE A 2 4.21 12.59 10.80
CA PHE A 2 2.85 12.79 11.29
C PHE A 2 1.98 13.48 10.23
N GLY A 3 1.10 12.73 9.58
CA GLY A 3 0.24 13.19 8.47
C GLY A 3 0.21 12.21 7.30
N CYS A 4 -0.22 12.68 6.13
CA CYS A 4 -0.32 11.87 4.91
C CYS A 4 0.88 12.14 3.98
N PRO A 5 1.73 11.15 3.69
CA PRO A 5 2.75 11.27 2.64
C PRO A 5 2.10 11.42 1.26
N THR A 6 2.75 12.11 0.34
CA THR A 6 2.29 12.21 -1.06
C THR A 6 3.41 11.83 -2.02
N VAL A 7 3.03 11.21 -3.13
CA VAL A 7 3.96 10.81 -4.19
C VAL A 7 3.47 11.36 -5.51
N LYS A 8 4.31 12.15 -6.16
CA LYS A 8 4.09 12.64 -7.52
C LYS A 8 4.95 11.84 -8.48
N LEU A 9 4.34 11.35 -9.55
CA LEU A 9 5.02 10.62 -10.61
C LEU A 9 4.65 11.21 -11.96
N ASN A 10 5.65 11.31 -12.83
CA ASN A 10 5.47 11.56 -14.24
C ASN A 10 5.57 10.22 -14.99
N LEU A 11 4.49 9.78 -15.61
CA LEU A 11 4.41 8.43 -16.17
C LEU A 11 3.55 8.34 -17.43
N SER A 12 3.68 7.24 -18.16
CA SER A 12 2.79 6.83 -19.25
C SER A 12 2.30 5.39 -19.04
N SER A 13 1.20 5.04 -19.70
CA SER A 13 0.65 3.67 -19.73
C SER A 13 0.56 3.19 -21.16
N ASN A 14 0.93 1.94 -21.41
CA ASN A 14 0.75 1.30 -22.72
C ASN A 14 -0.71 0.85 -23.00
N THR A 15 -1.64 1.13 -22.08
CA THR A 15 -3.07 0.86 -22.27
C THR A 15 -3.92 2.05 -21.83
N ASN A 16 -5.23 2.01 -22.10
CA ASN A 16 -6.17 3.05 -21.67
C ASN A 16 -6.51 3.02 -20.16
N TYR A 17 -5.99 2.02 -19.43
CA TYR A 17 -6.20 1.81 -18.01
C TYR A 17 -4.86 1.73 -17.28
N GLY A 18 -4.92 1.72 -15.96
CA GLY A 18 -3.79 1.30 -15.16
C GLY A 18 -4.02 1.53 -13.68
N LEU A 19 -3.22 0.87 -12.88
CA LEU A 19 -3.25 0.99 -11.43
C LEU A 19 -1.83 1.31 -10.98
N ILE A 20 -1.66 2.30 -10.10
CA ILE A 20 -0.39 2.51 -9.40
C ILE A 20 -0.60 2.29 -7.91
N CYS A 21 0.10 1.29 -7.38
CA CYS A 21 0.15 0.96 -5.97
C CYS A 21 1.48 1.44 -5.41
N VAL A 22 1.42 2.37 -4.46
CA VAL A 22 2.57 3.00 -3.84
C VAL A 22 2.68 2.54 -2.40
N ARG A 23 3.81 1.96 -2.03
CA ARG A 23 4.10 1.51 -0.67
C ARG A 23 5.34 2.22 -0.14
N LEU A 24 5.19 2.89 1.00
CA LEU A 24 6.29 3.42 1.77
C LEU A 24 6.63 2.42 2.86
N CYS A 25 7.85 1.88 2.80
CA CYS A 25 8.33 0.88 3.73
C CYS A 25 9.55 1.40 4.51
N MET A 26 9.69 0.97 5.76
CA MET A 26 10.90 1.10 6.56
C MET A 26 11.72 -0.17 6.41
N ILE A 27 13.00 -0.03 6.14
CA ILE A 27 13.96 -1.12 6.21
C ILE A 27 14.69 -0.99 7.53
N ASP A 28 14.52 -1.98 8.40
CA ASP A 28 15.37 -2.14 9.57
C ASP A 28 16.68 -2.79 9.13
N GLU A 29 17.80 -2.07 9.23
CA GLU A 29 19.12 -2.55 8.82
C GLU A 29 19.58 -3.78 9.63
N LYS A 30 19.09 -3.98 10.87
CA LYS A 30 19.50 -5.12 11.71
C LYS A 30 18.80 -6.42 11.32
N SER A 31 17.50 -6.37 11.09
CA SER A 31 16.70 -7.55 10.73
C SER A 31 16.58 -7.75 9.21
N SER A 32 17.02 -6.78 8.40
CA SER A 32 16.73 -6.68 6.96
C SER A 32 15.23 -6.75 6.62
N SER A 33 14.37 -6.58 7.61
CA SER A 33 12.92 -6.64 7.42
C SER A 33 12.40 -5.37 6.76
N SER A 34 11.39 -5.52 5.92
CA SER A 34 10.70 -4.42 5.24
C SER A 34 9.32 -4.25 5.85
N ILE A 35 9.17 -3.24 6.70
CA ILE A 35 7.92 -2.94 7.41
C ILE A 35 7.12 -1.94 6.56
N LEU A 36 5.89 -2.27 6.21
CA LEU A 36 5.00 -1.33 5.53
C LEU A 36 4.57 -0.23 6.50
N ILE A 37 4.92 1.02 6.19
CA ILE A 37 4.57 2.19 7.00
C ILE A 37 3.28 2.82 6.48
N SER A 38 3.20 3.03 5.16
CA SER A 38 2.06 3.67 4.52
C SER A 38 1.87 3.14 3.11
N ARG A 39 0.64 3.29 2.60
CA ARG A 39 0.25 2.87 1.26
C ARG A 39 -0.74 3.84 0.66
N GLY A 40 -0.63 4.05 -0.64
CA GLY A 40 -1.57 4.79 -1.47
C GLY A 40 -1.81 3.98 -2.74
N ILE A 41 -3.03 4.04 -3.26
CA ILE A 41 -3.42 3.32 -4.47
C ILE A 41 -4.26 4.26 -5.31
N LEU A 42 -3.92 4.36 -6.59
CA LEU A 42 -4.63 5.19 -7.55
C LEU A 42 -4.92 4.37 -8.80
N GLU A 43 -6.20 4.23 -9.11
CA GLU A 43 -6.63 3.82 -10.45
C GLU A 43 -6.45 5.03 -11.37
N LEU A 44 -5.70 4.85 -12.44
CA LEU A 44 -5.14 5.96 -13.21
C LEU A 44 -6.19 6.70 -14.04
N THR A 45 -7.35 6.11 -14.36
CA THR A 45 -8.45 6.85 -15.03
C THR A 45 -9.05 7.93 -14.12
N HIS A 46 -8.84 7.83 -12.81
CA HIS A 46 -9.28 8.82 -11.84
C HIS A 46 -8.24 9.92 -11.54
N TYR A 47 -7.08 9.94 -12.21
CA TYR A 47 -5.97 10.85 -11.87
C TYR A 47 -6.34 12.34 -11.93
N LYS A 48 -7.32 12.72 -12.74
CA LYS A 48 -7.86 14.10 -12.84
C LYS A 48 -9.09 14.33 -11.98
N SER A 49 -9.94 13.30 -11.81
CA SER A 49 -11.18 13.40 -11.06
C SER A 49 -11.66 12.04 -10.59
N HIS A 50 -12.01 11.94 -9.32
CA HIS A 50 -12.69 10.76 -8.78
C HIS A 50 -14.16 10.67 -9.21
N GLU A 51 -14.80 11.80 -9.50
CA GLU A 51 -16.21 11.86 -9.92
C GLU A 51 -16.39 11.57 -11.41
N HIS A 52 -15.41 11.95 -12.24
CA HIS A 52 -15.46 11.82 -13.70
C HIS A 52 -14.21 11.11 -14.22
N PRO A 53 -14.14 9.77 -14.09
CA PRO A 53 -13.02 8.99 -14.61
C PRO A 53 -12.92 9.12 -16.14
N GLN A 54 -11.70 9.14 -16.65
CA GLN A 54 -11.39 9.26 -18.07
C GLN A 54 -10.33 8.24 -18.47
N LEU A 55 -10.56 7.59 -19.61
CA LEU A 55 -9.56 6.70 -20.19
C LEU A 55 -8.24 7.44 -20.42
N LEU A 56 -7.15 6.71 -20.22
CA LEU A 56 -5.81 7.21 -20.53
C LEU A 56 -5.61 7.23 -22.04
N ASN A 57 -4.84 8.20 -22.51
CA ASN A 57 -4.26 8.15 -23.84
C ASN A 57 -3.01 7.25 -23.78
N ILE A 58 -2.95 6.29 -24.70
CA ILE A 58 -1.86 5.30 -24.75
C ILE A 58 -0.54 6.02 -25.03
N ASP A 59 0.48 5.68 -24.24
CA ASP A 59 1.85 6.20 -24.31
C ASP A 59 2.00 7.73 -24.16
N GLU A 60 0.91 8.43 -23.82
CA GLU A 60 0.96 9.84 -23.46
C GLU A 60 1.53 9.99 -22.04
N ILE A 61 2.41 10.97 -21.86
CA ILE A 61 3.02 11.28 -20.57
C ILE A 61 2.06 12.19 -19.78
N PHE A 62 1.76 11.79 -18.54
CA PHE A 62 0.94 12.57 -17.63
C PHE A 62 1.47 12.51 -16.19
N ASN A 63 1.07 13.50 -15.40
CA ASN A 63 1.44 13.61 -14.00
C ASN A 63 0.31 13.06 -13.13
N VAL A 64 0.69 12.25 -12.14
CA VAL A 64 -0.24 11.77 -11.11
C VAL A 64 0.29 12.09 -9.72
N GLU A 65 -0.64 12.40 -8.82
CA GLU A 65 -0.36 12.55 -7.40
C GLU A 65 -1.14 11.48 -6.63
N THR A 66 -0.44 10.67 -5.86
CA THR A 66 -1.03 9.66 -4.98
C THR A 66 -0.83 10.10 -3.53
N ILE A 67 -1.92 10.28 -2.81
CA ILE A 67 -1.91 10.50 -1.36
C ILE A 67 -1.86 9.13 -0.69
N LEU A 68 -0.89 8.94 0.20
CA LEU A 68 -0.76 7.73 0.99
C LEU A 68 -1.53 7.86 2.31
N SER A 69 -1.90 6.73 2.89
CA SER A 69 -2.61 6.66 4.17
C SER A 69 -1.88 7.45 5.26
N GLY A 70 -2.63 8.14 6.12
CA GLY A 70 -2.08 8.92 7.22
C GLY A 70 -1.28 8.06 8.19
N ILE A 71 -0.16 8.60 8.68
CA ILE A 71 0.75 7.92 9.59
C ILE A 71 1.13 8.79 10.77
N CYS A 72 1.41 8.15 11.89
CA CYS A 72 2.10 8.71 13.04
C CYS A 72 3.20 7.73 13.45
N VAL A 73 4.43 7.97 12.98
CA VAL A 73 5.54 7.03 13.18
C VAL A 73 6.85 7.78 13.37
N CYS A 74 7.69 7.29 14.28
CA CYS A 74 9.08 7.72 14.43
C CYS A 74 9.98 6.77 13.64
N ILE A 75 10.85 7.33 12.78
CA ILE A 75 11.82 6.54 12.02
C ILE A 75 13.11 6.47 12.84
N PRO A 76 13.54 5.30 13.31
CA PRO A 76 14.77 5.18 14.09
C PRO A 76 16.00 5.58 13.26
N ALA A 77 17.00 6.15 13.92
CA ALA A 77 18.29 6.42 13.29
C ALA A 77 18.90 5.12 12.73
N GLY A 78 19.47 5.20 11.52
CA GLY A 78 19.99 4.03 10.80
C GLY A 78 18.93 3.24 10.02
N SER A 79 17.65 3.55 10.15
CA SER A 79 16.63 2.95 9.26
C SER A 79 16.63 3.61 7.88
N ARG A 80 16.23 2.86 6.85
CA ARG A 80 16.05 3.40 5.49
C ARG A 80 14.59 3.43 5.10
N LEU A 81 14.19 4.44 4.35
CA LEU A 81 12.88 4.47 3.70
C LEU A 81 13.00 3.90 2.28
N ARG A 82 12.03 3.08 1.90
CA ARG A 82 11.91 2.47 0.59
C ARG A 82 10.55 2.81 0.00
N LEU A 83 10.54 3.34 -1.21
CA LEU A 83 9.34 3.46 -2.00
C LEU A 83 9.25 2.26 -2.96
N ALA A 84 8.18 1.48 -2.85
CA ALA A 84 7.91 0.36 -3.73
C ALA A 84 6.66 0.66 -4.57
N LEU A 85 6.82 0.56 -5.88
CA LEU A 85 5.76 0.80 -6.86
C LEU A 85 5.36 -0.53 -7.51
N SER A 86 4.07 -0.73 -7.75
CA SER A 86 3.57 -1.88 -8.49
C SER A 86 2.28 -1.54 -9.23
N THR A 87 2.01 -2.28 -10.31
CA THR A 87 0.79 -2.15 -11.12
C THR A 87 -0.35 -3.06 -10.67
N SER A 88 -0.11 -3.85 -9.62
CA SER A 88 -1.07 -4.74 -9.00
C SER A 88 -0.78 -4.86 -7.51
N TYR A 89 -1.83 -5.08 -6.71
CA TYR A 89 -1.73 -5.29 -5.28
C TYR A 89 -2.77 -6.27 -4.75
N TRP A 90 -2.84 -7.44 -5.39
CA TRP A 90 -3.70 -8.54 -4.98
C TRP A 90 -3.31 -9.12 -3.60
N PRO A 91 -4.28 -9.47 -2.72
CA PRO A 91 -5.74 -9.41 -2.89
C PRO A 91 -6.38 -8.10 -2.39
N ILE A 92 -5.57 -7.09 -2.07
CA ILE A 92 -6.05 -5.84 -1.47
C ILE A 92 -6.83 -4.99 -2.47
N VAL A 93 -6.43 -5.01 -3.75
CA VAL A 93 -7.09 -4.27 -4.81
C VAL A 93 -7.31 -5.16 -6.02
N TRP A 94 -8.51 -5.03 -6.59
CA TRP A 94 -8.88 -5.73 -7.82
C TRP A 94 -8.00 -5.23 -8.98
N PRO A 95 -7.47 -6.14 -9.82
CA PRO A 95 -6.65 -5.73 -10.96
C PRO A 95 -7.45 -4.87 -11.94
N ALA A 96 -6.74 -3.98 -12.65
CA ALA A 96 -7.32 -3.24 -13.76
C ALA A 96 -7.83 -4.20 -14.86
N PRO A 97 -8.78 -3.78 -15.72
CA PRO A 97 -9.33 -4.63 -16.77
C PRO A 97 -8.29 -5.16 -17.77
N GLN A 98 -7.14 -4.49 -17.87
CA GLN A 98 -6.03 -4.85 -18.74
C GLN A 98 -4.71 -4.81 -17.95
N LEU A 99 -3.79 -5.70 -18.32
CA LEU A 99 -2.43 -5.68 -17.78
C LEU A 99 -1.67 -4.51 -18.42
N SER A 100 -1.45 -3.47 -17.62
CA SER A 100 -0.72 -2.27 -18.03
C SER A 100 0.75 -2.32 -17.60
N THR A 101 1.64 -1.95 -18.51
CA THR A 101 3.01 -1.56 -18.22
C THR A 101 3.05 -0.04 -18.06
N LEU A 102 3.60 0.42 -16.94
CA LEU A 102 3.79 1.85 -16.67
C LEU A 102 5.26 2.21 -16.85
N THR A 103 5.52 3.30 -17.58
CA THR A 103 6.87 3.87 -17.74
C THR A 103 6.97 5.13 -16.89
N ILE A 104 7.97 5.23 -16.02
CA ILE A 104 8.19 6.39 -15.15
C ILE A 104 9.35 7.22 -15.71
N TYR A 105 9.14 8.53 -15.83
CA TYR A 105 10.08 9.46 -16.43
C TYR A 105 10.76 10.34 -15.38
N PHE A 106 12.09 10.23 -15.29
CA PHE A 106 12.96 11.02 -14.41
C PHE A 106 13.71 12.13 -15.18
N ASN A 107 13.08 12.65 -16.22
CA ASN A 107 13.65 13.64 -17.13
C ASN A 107 14.02 14.96 -16.43
N GLU A 108 13.29 15.35 -15.38
CA GLU A 108 13.60 16.52 -14.55
C GLU A 108 13.61 16.15 -13.06
N LEU A 109 14.39 16.87 -12.24
CA LEU A 109 14.51 16.59 -10.81
C LEU A 109 13.16 16.69 -10.07
N SER A 110 12.26 17.54 -10.56
CA SER A 110 10.91 17.76 -10.01
C SER A 110 9.83 16.87 -10.63
N SER A 111 10.15 16.04 -11.63
CA SER A 111 9.13 15.22 -12.32
C SER A 111 8.55 14.12 -11.42
N CYS A 112 9.36 13.61 -10.48
CA CYS A 112 8.96 12.59 -9.53
C CYS A 112 9.40 12.98 -8.12
N THR A 113 8.47 13.05 -7.16
CA THR A 113 8.78 13.47 -5.78
C THR A 113 8.04 12.62 -4.75
N LEU A 114 8.70 12.40 -3.60
CA LEU A 114 8.10 11.85 -2.39
C LEU A 114 8.11 12.95 -1.33
N THR A 115 6.93 13.39 -0.91
CA THR A 115 6.76 14.38 0.16
C THR A 115 6.41 13.66 1.46
N LEU A 116 7.23 13.87 2.50
CA LEU A 116 7.04 13.28 3.81
C LEU A 116 6.51 14.32 4.82
N PRO A 117 5.49 13.98 5.62
CA PRO A 117 4.94 14.89 6.62
C PRO A 117 5.82 14.85 7.88
N CYS A 118 6.93 15.59 7.84
CA CYS A 118 7.83 15.72 8.97
C CYS A 118 7.20 16.65 10.02
N LEU A 119 6.96 16.11 11.22
CA LEU A 119 6.46 16.90 12.35
C LEU A 119 7.54 17.90 12.77
N ASN A 120 7.17 19.18 12.86
CA ASN A 120 8.05 20.21 13.39
C ASN A 120 8.17 20.03 14.91
N GLU A 121 9.38 20.16 15.46
CA GLU A 121 9.64 20.06 16.91
C GLU A 121 8.76 20.98 17.75
N LYS A 122 8.36 22.14 17.20
CA LYS A 122 7.44 23.09 17.87
C LYS A 122 6.06 22.51 18.18
N TYR A 123 5.63 21.49 17.43
CA TYR A 123 4.34 20.80 17.61
C TYR A 123 4.52 19.38 18.17
N SER A 124 5.69 19.08 18.74
CA SER A 124 6.01 17.77 19.32
C SER A 124 5.48 17.57 20.75
N THR A 125 4.70 18.52 21.27
CA THR A 125 4.07 18.40 22.59
C THR A 125 3.21 17.15 22.62
N ARG A 126 3.64 16.19 23.44
CA ARG A 126 2.87 15.01 23.76
C ARG A 126 1.59 15.47 24.46
N ASN A 127 0.44 15.13 23.89
CA ASN A 127 -0.80 15.22 24.63
C ASN A 127 -0.80 14.10 25.68
N ASP A 128 -1.10 14.46 26.92
CA ASP A 128 -1.30 13.51 28.02
C ASP A 128 -2.70 12.91 27.91
N PHE A 129 -2.96 12.19 26.82
CA PHE A 129 -4.14 11.34 26.74
C PHE A 129 -3.95 10.16 27.69
N ASP A 130 -5.03 9.76 28.35
CA ASP A 130 -5.08 8.48 29.06
C ASP A 130 -4.81 7.32 28.09
N LEU A 131 -4.50 6.15 28.65
CA LEU A 131 -4.36 4.94 27.86
C LEU A 131 -5.66 4.69 27.05
N PRO A 132 -5.56 4.22 25.79
CA PRO A 132 -6.75 4.00 24.96
C PRO A 132 -7.69 3.01 25.65
N GLU A 133 -8.95 3.42 25.82
CA GLU A 133 -10.00 2.52 26.27
C GLU A 133 -10.41 1.59 25.13
N ILE A 134 -10.46 0.29 25.41
CA ILE A 134 -10.93 -0.72 24.45
C ILE A 134 -12.02 -1.56 25.11
N CYS A 135 -13.10 -1.82 24.37
CA CYS A 135 -14.10 -2.79 24.81
C CYS A 135 -13.44 -4.16 24.94
N GLN A 136 -13.74 -4.90 26.01
CA GLN A 136 -13.30 -6.29 26.09
C GLN A 136 -13.98 -7.08 24.97
N GLY A 137 -13.18 -7.82 24.20
CA GLY A 137 -13.72 -8.68 23.15
C GLY A 137 -14.64 -9.75 23.73
N ILE A 138 -15.61 -10.20 22.93
CA ILE A 138 -16.46 -11.33 23.32
C ILE A 138 -15.55 -12.54 23.56
N PRO A 139 -15.62 -13.20 24.73
CA PRO A 139 -14.84 -14.39 24.99
C PRO A 139 -15.20 -15.45 23.95
N LYS A 140 -14.18 -16.04 23.33
CA LYS A 140 -14.33 -17.00 22.25
C LYS A 140 -13.48 -18.23 22.52
N ASN A 141 -13.95 -19.39 22.13
CA ASN A 141 -13.21 -20.63 22.24
C ASN A 141 -12.74 -21.05 20.85
N ASP A 142 -11.42 -21.03 20.62
CA ASP A 142 -10.88 -21.45 19.34
C ASP A 142 -10.91 -22.99 19.27
N LEU A 143 -11.86 -23.52 18.50
CA LEU A 143 -12.04 -24.96 18.29
C LEU A 143 -10.96 -25.52 17.36
N ARG A 144 -10.44 -24.68 16.45
CA ARG A 144 -9.42 -25.06 15.48
C ARG A 144 -8.62 -23.84 15.06
N ASP A 145 -7.30 -24.01 14.99
CA ASP A 145 -6.39 -22.94 14.58
C ASP A 145 -6.62 -22.52 13.12
N SER A 146 -6.49 -21.22 12.88
CA SER A 146 -6.42 -20.66 11.53
C SER A 146 -5.06 -20.97 10.89
N SER A 147 -5.03 -21.15 9.57
CA SER A 147 -3.80 -21.26 8.82
C SER A 147 -3.86 -20.45 7.53
N ILE A 148 -2.73 -19.84 7.15
CA ILE A 148 -2.60 -19.12 5.89
C ILE A 148 -1.32 -19.54 5.18
N ASN A 149 -1.45 -19.93 3.91
CA ASN A 149 -0.34 -20.31 3.05
C ASN A 149 -0.35 -19.45 1.81
N ARG A 150 0.79 -18.85 1.47
CA ARG A 150 0.94 -17.98 0.30
C ARG A 150 2.08 -18.47 -0.58
N PHE A 151 1.74 -18.89 -1.80
CA PHE A 151 2.68 -19.38 -2.79
C PHE A 151 2.81 -18.37 -3.92
N ARG A 152 4.05 -18.09 -4.33
CA ARG A 152 4.36 -17.32 -5.53
C ARG A 152 5.07 -18.25 -6.52
N ILE A 153 4.44 -18.49 -7.65
CA ILE A 153 4.92 -19.39 -8.69
C ILE A 153 5.30 -18.52 -9.89
N PHE A 154 6.52 -18.65 -10.36
CA PHE A 154 7.00 -17.97 -11.57
C PHE A 154 7.28 -19.01 -12.63
N ASP A 155 6.56 -18.92 -13.75
CA ASP A 155 6.84 -19.71 -14.94
C ASP A 155 7.81 -18.91 -15.82
N GLU A 156 9.04 -19.40 -15.95
CA GLU A 156 10.11 -18.73 -16.69
C GLU A 156 9.90 -18.73 -18.22
N ILE A 157 9.12 -19.69 -18.75
CA ILE A 157 8.88 -19.80 -20.19
C ILE A 157 7.77 -18.83 -20.61
N SER A 158 6.66 -18.82 -19.86
CA SER A 158 5.54 -17.94 -20.15
C SER A 158 5.66 -16.55 -19.52
N GLU A 159 6.66 -16.36 -18.66
CA GLU A 159 6.87 -15.16 -17.83
C GLU A 159 5.68 -14.81 -16.91
N ILE A 160 4.78 -15.79 -16.67
CA ILE A 160 3.59 -15.59 -15.85
C ILE A 160 3.95 -15.76 -14.37
N ILE A 161 3.55 -14.78 -13.56
CA ILE A 161 3.59 -14.86 -12.10
C ILE A 161 2.20 -15.23 -11.58
N THR A 162 2.08 -16.37 -10.92
CA THR A 162 0.85 -16.78 -10.22
C THR A 162 1.02 -16.61 -8.71
N LEU A 163 0.05 -15.94 -8.07
CA LEU A 163 -0.04 -15.83 -6.61
C LEU A 163 -1.20 -16.69 -6.10
N LYS A 164 -0.91 -17.75 -5.35
CA LYS A 164 -1.92 -18.62 -4.72
C LYS A 164 -1.95 -18.37 -3.22
N ILE A 165 -3.12 -18.05 -2.68
CA ILE A 165 -3.35 -17.86 -1.25
C ILE A 165 -4.37 -18.92 -0.82
N ASN A 166 -4.00 -19.77 0.13
CA ASN A 166 -4.92 -20.67 0.81
C ASN A 166 -5.09 -20.14 2.23
N GLU A 167 -6.29 -19.73 2.58
CA GLU A 167 -6.64 -19.23 3.90
C GLU A 167 -7.72 -20.10 4.51
N ASP A 168 -7.47 -20.53 5.74
CA ASP A 168 -8.41 -21.26 6.58
C ASP A 168 -8.54 -20.49 7.89
N CYS A 169 -9.70 -19.89 8.12
CA CYS A 169 -9.93 -19.05 9.29
C CYS A 169 -10.05 -19.84 10.60
N GLY A 170 -9.90 -21.17 10.57
CA GLY A 170 -10.05 -22.01 11.74
C GLY A 170 -11.53 -22.24 12.07
N SER A 171 -11.84 -22.38 13.35
CA SER A 171 -13.22 -22.44 13.86
C SER A 171 -13.25 -21.89 15.27
N THR A 172 -14.26 -21.10 15.59
CA THR A 172 -14.38 -20.39 16.86
C THR A 172 -15.81 -20.51 17.36
N GLU A 173 -15.99 -20.88 18.61
CA GLU A 173 -17.30 -20.90 19.28
C GLU A 173 -17.47 -19.66 20.17
N TYR A 174 -18.64 -19.04 20.09
CA TYR A 174 -19.05 -17.90 20.91
C TYR A 174 -19.92 -18.35 22.09
N PRO A 175 -20.11 -17.51 23.14
CA PRO A 175 -20.83 -17.89 24.36
C PRO A 175 -22.31 -18.24 24.16
N ASP A 176 -22.89 -17.83 23.04
CA ASP A 176 -24.26 -18.15 22.60
C ASP A 176 -24.35 -19.46 21.80
N GLY A 177 -23.24 -20.18 21.64
CA GLY A 177 -23.15 -21.44 20.90
C GLY A 177 -23.09 -21.27 19.38
N LEU A 178 -22.92 -20.04 18.88
CA LEU A 178 -22.61 -19.81 17.46
C LEU A 178 -21.17 -20.28 17.17
N ILE A 179 -21.00 -21.00 16.05
CA ILE A 179 -19.73 -21.50 15.52
C ILE A 179 -19.48 -20.88 14.14
#